data_AF-A0A0Q7BQ28-F1
#
_entry.id   AF-A0A0Q7BQ28-F1
#
_cell.length_a   1.000
_cell.length_b   1.000
_cell.length_c   1.000
_cell.angle_alpha   90.00
_cell.angle_beta   90.00
_cell.angle_gamma   90.00
#
_symmetry.space_group_name_H-M   'P 1'
#
loop_
_entity.id
_entity.type
_entity.pdbx_description
1 polymer ?
#
loop_
_entity_poly.entity_id
_entity_poly.type
_entity_poly.pdbx_seq_one_letter_code
_entity_poly.pdbx_strand_id
1 'polypeptide(L)'
;MDAFWQLHCRFEFAKPPAFVIEPEFAQDRWCRFMEATWPLHQLALGALLYAIGGISWAVWGVAVRVAVSVTSHWVVTYFAHNPGPGRWLVRDAAVQAANLEGWGFLTHGECWPNNHHAYPESARMGLDPGQLDPGWWVLMQMKRCGLVSRTNTPRATERCEDLVVSGGGMDGLEVADEPVG
;
A
#
# COMPACT_ATOMS: atom_id res chain seq x y z
N MET A 1 10.97 12.89 11.59
CA MET A 1 12.37 12.65 11.17
C MET A 1 12.40 11.91 9.84
N ASP A 2 11.65 10.81 9.69
CA ASP A 2 11.65 9.98 8.47
C ASP A 2 11.24 10.69 7.17
N ALA A 3 10.15 11.47 7.16
CA ALA A 3 9.71 12.14 5.93
C ALA A 3 10.75 13.11 5.35
N PHE A 4 11.52 13.79 6.21
CA PHE A 4 12.59 14.67 5.75
C PHE A 4 13.72 13.88 5.09
N TRP A 5 14.18 12.80 5.75
CA TRP A 5 15.21 11.91 5.20
C TRP A 5 14.78 11.28 3.88
N GLN A 6 13.54 10.81 3.76
CA GLN A 6 13.09 10.17 2.53
C GLN A 6 12.84 11.14 1.36
N LEU A 7 12.50 12.41 1.64
CA LEU A 7 12.29 13.43 0.60
C LEU A 7 13.57 14.17 0.18
N HIS A 8 14.54 14.32 1.10
CA HIS A 8 15.70 15.21 0.89
C HIS A 8 17.04 14.49 0.97
N CYS A 9 17.06 13.21 1.35
CA CYS A 9 18.30 12.46 1.52
C CYS A 9 18.25 11.13 0.78
N ARG A 10 19.43 10.64 0.40
CA ARG A 10 19.61 9.33 -0.22
C ARG A 10 20.33 8.43 0.77
N PHE A 11 19.81 7.22 0.98
CA PHE A 11 20.49 6.21 1.75
C PHE A 11 21.53 5.51 0.87
N GLU A 12 22.80 5.58 1.26
CA GLU A 12 23.89 4.82 0.65
C GLU A 12 24.30 3.70 1.62
N PHE A 13 23.84 2.48 1.34
CA PHE A 13 24.16 1.32 2.16
C PHE A 13 25.54 0.76 1.80
N ALA A 14 26.33 0.36 2.82
CA ALA A 14 27.62 -0.29 2.60
C ALA A 14 27.50 -1.67 1.91
N LYS A 15 26.34 -2.33 2.05
CA LYS A 15 25.97 -3.58 1.39
C LYS A 15 24.50 -3.50 0.96
N PRO A 16 24.18 -2.86 -0.18
CA PRO A 16 22.81 -2.73 -0.61
C PRO A 16 22.25 -4.10 -1.02
N PRO A 17 20.99 -4.42 -0.70
CA PRO A 17 20.34 -5.61 -1.24
C PRO A 17 20.24 -5.47 -2.76
N ALA A 18 20.48 -6.57 -3.49
CA ALA A 18 20.29 -6.59 -4.93
C ALA A 18 18.78 -6.55 -5.22
N PHE A 19 18.28 -5.42 -5.71
CA PHE A 19 16.91 -5.31 -6.19
C PHE A 19 16.84 -5.90 -7.60
N VAL A 20 16.33 -7.13 -7.70
CA VAL A 20 16.17 -7.86 -8.95
C VAL A 20 14.69 -7.86 -9.31
N ILE A 21 14.30 -7.02 -10.27
CA ILE A 21 12.94 -7.05 -10.84
C ILE A 21 12.77 -8.35 -11.61
N GLU A 22 11.65 -9.03 -11.43
CA GLU A 22 11.33 -10.26 -12.14
C GLU A 22 11.34 -10.01 -13.66
N PRO A 23 11.90 -10.93 -14.48
CA PRO A 23 12.01 -10.73 -15.93
C PRO A 23 10.67 -10.44 -16.62
N GLU A 24 9.57 -10.99 -16.10
CA GLU A 24 8.21 -10.75 -16.59
C GLU A 24 7.85 -9.26 -16.57
N PHE A 25 8.11 -8.56 -15.46
CA PHE A 25 7.83 -7.13 -15.35
C PHE A 25 8.91 -6.26 -15.98
N ALA A 26 10.19 -6.64 -15.84
CA ALA A 26 11.32 -5.88 -16.38
C ALA A 26 11.28 -5.79 -17.91
N GLN A 27 10.79 -6.85 -18.59
CA GLN A 27 10.71 -6.92 -20.05
C GLN A 27 9.34 -6.54 -20.59
N ASP A 28 8.35 -6.34 -19.73
CA ASP A 28 7.01 -5.95 -20.16
C ASP A 28 7.04 -4.64 -20.95
N ARG A 29 6.41 -4.65 -22.13
CA ARG A 29 6.44 -3.51 -23.07
C ARG A 29 5.60 -2.36 -22.56
N TRP A 30 4.51 -2.66 -21.85
CA TRP A 30 3.60 -1.67 -21.31
C TRP A 30 4.22 -0.94 -20.11
N CYS A 31 4.84 -1.67 -19.17
CA CYS A 31 5.59 -1.09 -18.06
C CYS A 31 6.70 -0.16 -18.56
N ARG A 32 7.50 -0.59 -19.55
CA ARG A 32 8.54 0.25 -20.15
C ARG A 32 7.99 1.47 -20.88
N PHE A 33 6.86 1.34 -21.56
CA PHE A 33 6.19 2.47 -22.19
C PHE A 33 5.76 3.49 -21.14
N MET A 34 5.04 3.05 -20.10
CA MET A 34 4.59 3.90 -19.00
C MET A 34 5.75 4.61 -18.30
N GLU A 35 6.85 3.91 -18.04
CA GLU A 35 8.07 4.49 -17.45
C GLU A 35 8.73 5.52 -18.38
N ALA A 36 8.75 5.27 -19.68
CA ALA A 36 9.32 6.22 -20.63
C ALA A 36 8.44 7.47 -20.82
N THR A 37 7.12 7.35 -20.67
CA THR A 37 6.17 8.43 -21.00
C THR A 37 5.50 9.08 -19.79
N TRP A 38 5.78 8.67 -18.55
CA TRP A 38 5.15 9.25 -17.36
C TRP A 38 5.28 10.78 -17.28
N PRO A 39 6.41 11.43 -17.65
CA PRO A 39 6.50 12.89 -17.58
C PRO A 39 5.54 13.53 -18.58
N LEU A 40 5.36 12.92 -19.77
CA LEU A 40 4.46 13.41 -20.80
C LEU A 40 3.01 13.32 -20.36
N HIS A 41 2.61 12.25 -19.69
CA HIS A 41 1.24 12.13 -19.14
C HIS A 41 0.93 13.25 -18.15
N GLN A 42 1.89 13.56 -17.28
CA GLN A 42 1.74 14.61 -16.27
C GLN A 42 1.72 16.01 -16.91
N LEU A 43 2.59 16.27 -17.90
CA LEU A 43 2.61 17.52 -18.65
C LEU A 43 1.33 17.73 -19.47
N ALA A 44 0.84 16.68 -20.13
CA ALA A 44 -0.41 16.71 -20.90
C ALA A 44 -1.60 17.04 -20.00
N LEU A 45 -1.71 16.40 -18.83
CA LEU A 45 -2.75 16.70 -17.86
C LEU A 45 -2.64 18.15 -17.34
N GLY A 46 -1.43 18.60 -17.01
CA GLY A 46 -1.19 19.98 -16.56
C GLY A 46 -1.60 21.01 -17.61
N ALA A 47 -1.23 20.79 -18.87
CA ALA A 47 -1.59 21.65 -20.00
C ALA A 47 -3.11 21.67 -20.23
N LEU A 48 -3.78 20.51 -20.14
CA LEU A 48 -5.24 20.42 -20.27
C LEU A 48 -5.95 21.22 -19.16
N LEU A 49 -5.54 21.04 -17.91
CA LEU A 49 -6.09 21.78 -16.77
C LEU A 49 -5.88 23.29 -16.92
N TYR A 50 -4.69 23.69 -17.38
CA TYR A 50 -4.39 25.09 -17.68
C TYR A 50 -5.27 25.64 -18.80
N ALA A 51 -5.49 24.88 -19.88
CA ALA A 51 -6.34 25.31 -20.98
C ALA A 51 -7.81 25.52 -20.55
N ILE A 52 -8.30 24.71 -19.61
CA ILE A 52 -9.70 24.76 -19.14
C ILE A 52 -9.91 25.89 -18.13
N GLY A 53 -8.99 26.07 -17.17
CA GLY A 53 -9.23 26.95 -16.03
C GLY A 53 -8.01 27.75 -15.57
N GLY A 54 -7.00 27.87 -16.43
CA GLY A 54 -5.81 28.66 -16.20
C GLY A 54 -4.89 28.10 -15.12
N ILE A 55 -4.03 28.98 -14.60
CA ILE A 55 -2.99 28.60 -13.63
C ILE A 55 -3.57 28.01 -12.34
N SER A 56 -4.75 28.47 -11.90
CA SER A 56 -5.39 27.94 -10.69
C SER A 56 -5.71 26.45 -10.82
N TRP A 57 -6.25 26.02 -11.97
CA TRP A 57 -6.55 24.60 -12.22
C TRP A 57 -5.29 23.75 -12.32
N ALA A 58 -4.24 24.28 -12.95
CA ALA A 58 -2.95 23.59 -13.00
C ALA A 58 -2.33 23.45 -11.60
N VAL A 59 -2.32 24.50 -10.79
CA VAL A 59 -1.78 24.48 -9.42
C VAL A 59 -2.53 23.47 -8.55
N TRP A 60 -3.87 23.53 -8.53
CA TRP A 60 -4.65 22.61 -7.70
C TRP A 60 -4.60 21.17 -8.20
N GLY A 61 -4.82 20.95 -9.50
CA GLY A 61 -4.92 19.62 -10.09
C GLY A 61 -3.58 18.89 -10.28
N VAL A 62 -2.46 19.62 -10.24
CA VAL A 62 -1.11 19.04 -10.30
C VAL A 62 -0.38 19.22 -8.97
N ALA A 63 0.01 20.43 -8.62
CA ALA A 63 0.93 20.67 -7.50
C ALA A 63 0.30 20.30 -6.15
N VAL A 64 -0.88 20.85 -5.85
CA VAL A 64 -1.57 20.57 -4.58
C VAL A 64 -1.99 19.10 -4.51
N ARG A 65 -2.56 18.55 -5.59
CA ARG A 65 -2.90 17.12 -5.67
C ARG A 65 -1.70 16.22 -5.33
N VAL A 66 -0.54 16.46 -5.96
CA VAL A 66 0.67 15.68 -5.71
C VAL A 66 1.15 15.85 -4.27
N ALA A 67 1.19 17.07 -3.75
CA ALA A 67 1.57 17.33 -2.37
C ALA A 67 0.67 16.58 -1.37
N VAL A 68 -0.66 16.71 -1.51
CA VAL A 68 -1.62 16.01 -0.66
C VAL A 68 -1.48 14.50 -0.77
N SER A 69 -1.31 13.95 -1.97
CA SER A 69 -1.18 12.50 -2.19
C SER A 69 0.09 11.96 -1.53
N VAL A 70 1.23 12.61 -1.77
CA VAL A 70 2.53 12.21 -1.21
C VAL A 70 2.50 12.34 0.32
N THR A 71 2.02 13.46 0.86
CA THR A 71 1.91 13.64 2.32
C THR A 71 0.97 12.61 2.95
N SER A 72 -0.18 12.33 2.35
CA SER A 72 -1.13 11.34 2.86
C SER A 72 -0.53 9.94 2.89
N HIS A 73 0.18 9.56 1.81
CA HIS A 73 0.91 8.30 1.74
C HIS A 73 1.96 8.20 2.84
N TRP A 74 2.81 9.22 3.03
CA TRP A 74 3.82 9.22 4.11
C TRP A 74 3.20 9.09 5.50
N VAL A 75 2.16 9.86 5.78
CA VAL A 75 1.47 9.86 7.08
C VAL A 75 0.95 8.47 7.39
N VAL A 76 0.24 7.86 6.44
CA VAL A 76 -0.32 6.53 6.65
C VAL A 76 0.77 5.47 6.70
N THR A 77 1.74 5.49 5.81
CA THR A 77 2.86 4.54 5.86
C THR A 77 3.59 4.61 7.20
N TYR A 78 3.86 5.81 7.71
CA TYR A 78 4.51 6.00 9.00
C TYR A 78 3.68 5.41 10.15
N PHE A 79 2.41 5.81 10.29
CA PHE A 79 1.60 5.35 11.42
C PHE A 79 1.20 3.87 11.32
N ALA A 80 1.01 3.37 10.10
CA ALA A 80 0.46 2.06 9.85
C ALA A 80 1.53 0.96 9.77
N HIS A 81 2.80 1.29 9.54
CA HIS A 81 3.93 0.33 9.63
C HIS A 81 4.61 0.33 11.01
N ASN A 82 3.90 0.78 12.04
CA ASN A 82 4.27 0.62 13.43
C ASN A 82 3.28 -0.31 14.14
N PRO A 83 3.69 -1.01 15.22
CA PRO A 83 2.79 -1.84 16.00
C PRO A 83 1.59 -1.04 16.50
N GLY A 84 0.39 -1.60 16.33
CA GLY A 84 -0.85 -0.91 16.67
C GLY A 84 -2.09 -1.74 16.34
N PRO A 85 -3.27 -1.10 16.24
CA PRO A 85 -4.54 -1.80 16.04
C PRO A 85 -4.53 -2.66 14.77
N GLY A 86 -4.95 -3.91 14.87
CA GLY A 86 -4.93 -4.83 13.73
C GLY A 86 -5.58 -6.16 14.12
N ARG A 87 -6.14 -6.85 13.13
CA ARG A 87 -6.79 -8.16 13.35
C ARG A 87 -5.79 -9.30 13.34
N TRP A 88 -4.69 -9.17 12.61
CA TRP A 88 -3.77 -10.25 12.31
C TRP A 88 -2.42 -10.06 13.00
N LEU A 89 -1.89 -11.15 13.53
CA LEU A 89 -0.49 -11.30 13.88
C LEU A 89 0.14 -12.16 12.79
N VAL A 90 1.10 -11.60 12.07
CA VAL A 90 1.83 -12.29 11.00
C VAL A 90 3.08 -12.91 11.62
N ARG A 91 3.20 -14.24 11.58
CA ARG A 91 4.39 -14.97 12.07
C ARG A 91 5.63 -14.54 11.27
N ASP A 92 6.78 -14.45 11.95
CA ASP A 92 8.08 -14.05 11.39
C ASP A 92 8.16 -12.64 10.79
N ALA A 93 7.10 -11.81 10.94
CA ALA A 93 7.18 -10.41 10.54
C ALA A 93 8.09 -9.63 11.49
N ALA A 94 9.09 -8.94 10.92
CA ALA A 94 10.03 -8.11 11.68
C ALA A 94 9.34 -6.99 12.47
N VAL A 95 8.24 -6.45 11.91
CA VAL A 95 7.38 -5.45 12.56
C VAL A 95 5.93 -5.78 12.22
N GLN A 96 5.05 -5.72 13.22
CA GLN A 96 3.61 -5.84 13.00
C GLN A 96 3.06 -4.49 12.52
N ALA A 97 2.34 -4.50 11.40
CA ALA A 97 1.65 -3.34 10.88
C ALA A 97 0.27 -3.17 11.53
N ALA A 98 -0.20 -1.92 11.59
CA ALA A 98 -1.48 -1.51 12.13
C ALA A 98 -2.43 -1.00 11.03
N ASN A 99 -3.73 -1.18 11.21
CA ASN A 99 -4.77 -0.53 10.43
C ASN A 99 -5.07 0.87 11.01
N LEU A 100 -5.27 1.85 10.12
CA LEU A 100 -5.66 3.22 10.48
C LEU A 100 -7.09 3.50 10.02
N GLU A 101 -8.05 3.24 10.90
CA GLU A 101 -9.47 3.43 10.61
C GLU A 101 -9.81 4.89 10.26
N GLY A 102 -10.73 5.07 9.32
CA GLY A 102 -11.18 6.40 8.87
C GLY A 102 -10.31 7.08 7.80
N TRP A 103 -9.12 6.54 7.51
CA TRP A 103 -8.20 7.12 6.52
C TRP A 103 -8.38 6.60 5.09
N GLY A 104 -9.25 5.60 4.89
CA GLY A 104 -9.34 4.85 3.62
C GLY A 104 -9.71 5.69 2.40
N PHE A 105 -10.48 6.77 2.55
CA PHE A 105 -10.74 7.69 1.43
C PHE A 105 -9.51 8.51 1.04
N LEU A 106 -8.77 9.00 2.03
CA LEU A 106 -7.62 9.87 1.79
C LEU A 106 -6.45 9.09 1.21
N THR A 107 -6.30 7.82 1.59
CA THR A 107 -5.22 6.95 1.14
C THR A 107 -5.67 5.91 0.12
N HIS A 108 -6.89 6.04 -0.41
CA HIS A 108 -7.41 5.13 -1.42
C HIS A 108 -7.38 3.65 -1.02
N GLY A 109 -7.41 3.35 0.29
CA GLY A 109 -7.38 2.00 0.83
C GLY A 109 -6.03 1.56 1.42
N GLU A 110 -4.96 2.35 1.26
CA GLU A 110 -3.63 2.00 1.80
C GLU A 110 -3.54 2.07 3.34
N CYS A 111 -4.61 2.50 4.03
CA CYS A 111 -4.66 2.54 5.49
C CYS A 111 -4.89 1.18 6.16
N TRP A 112 -4.93 0.08 5.39
CA TRP A 112 -5.16 -1.27 5.90
C TRP A 112 -3.92 -2.19 5.79
N PRO A 113 -2.71 -1.78 6.21
CA PRO A 113 -1.53 -2.62 6.00
C PRO A 113 -1.53 -3.86 6.89
N ASN A 114 -2.15 -3.88 8.07
CA ASN A 114 -2.29 -5.15 8.83
C ASN A 114 -3.01 -6.22 7.99
N ASN A 115 -4.07 -5.82 7.28
CA ASN A 115 -4.79 -6.70 6.37
C ASN A 115 -3.95 -7.07 5.14
N HIS A 116 -3.24 -6.10 4.56
CA HIS A 116 -2.41 -6.33 3.38
C HIS A 116 -1.22 -7.25 3.69
N HIS A 117 -0.56 -7.08 4.83
CA HIS A 117 0.52 -7.97 5.29
C HIS A 117 0.02 -9.38 5.59
N ALA A 118 -1.22 -9.52 6.06
CA ALA A 118 -1.85 -10.82 6.26
C ALA A 118 -2.16 -11.53 4.92
N TYR A 119 -2.58 -10.77 3.91
CA TYR A 119 -2.98 -11.27 2.60
C TYR A 119 -2.30 -10.49 1.46
N PRO A 120 -0.97 -10.62 1.29
CA PRO A 120 -0.21 -9.84 0.30
C PRO A 120 -0.64 -10.15 -1.14
N GLU A 121 -1.22 -11.33 -1.37
CA GLU A 121 -1.75 -11.74 -2.66
C GLU A 121 -3.07 -11.05 -3.03
N SER A 122 -3.78 -10.49 -2.04
CA SER A 122 -5.12 -9.93 -2.21
C SER A 122 -5.06 -8.51 -2.81
N ALA A 123 -5.84 -8.28 -3.86
CA ALA A 123 -6.05 -6.94 -4.39
C ALA A 123 -7.03 -6.10 -3.55
N ARG A 124 -7.73 -6.74 -2.59
CA ARG A 124 -8.62 -6.10 -1.63
C ARG A 124 -7.90 -5.93 -0.29
N MET A 125 -7.78 -4.70 0.18
CA MET A 125 -7.10 -4.33 1.44
C MET A 125 -8.12 -4.15 2.59
N GLY A 126 -9.29 -3.58 2.31
CA GLY A 126 -10.39 -3.46 3.29
C GLY A 126 -11.20 -4.76 3.40
N LEU A 127 -10.93 -5.59 4.41
CA LEU A 127 -11.49 -6.93 4.57
C LEU A 127 -12.81 -6.97 5.35
N ASP A 128 -12.90 -6.18 6.41
CA ASP A 128 -14.03 -6.17 7.34
C ASP A 128 -15.07 -5.09 6.96
N PRO A 129 -16.35 -5.24 7.38
CA PRO A 129 -17.37 -4.24 7.13
C PRO A 129 -16.97 -2.86 7.68
N GLY A 130 -17.22 -1.80 6.90
CA GLY A 130 -16.84 -0.43 7.28
C GLY A 130 -15.41 -0.04 6.92
N GLN A 131 -14.55 -0.99 6.51
CA GLN A 131 -13.22 -0.69 5.98
C GLN A 131 -13.32 -0.16 4.55
N LEU A 132 -13.06 1.14 4.40
CA LEU A 132 -13.18 1.85 3.13
C LEU A 132 -11.95 1.57 2.25
N ASP A 133 -12.20 1.04 1.06
CA ASP A 133 -11.15 0.66 0.10
C ASP A 133 -11.53 1.15 -1.31
N PRO A 134 -11.31 2.45 -1.59
CA PRO A 134 -11.56 3.03 -2.91
C PRO A 134 -10.80 2.34 -4.05
N GLY A 135 -9.57 1.88 -3.81
CA GLY A 135 -8.78 1.13 -4.78
C GLY A 135 -9.50 -0.13 -5.24
N TRP A 136 -10.02 -0.92 -4.28
CA TRP A 136 -10.84 -2.10 -4.59
C TRP A 136 -12.12 -1.75 -5.36
N TRP A 137 -12.79 -0.65 -5.02
CA TRP A 137 -14.00 -0.23 -5.74
C TRP A 137 -13.70 0.11 -7.20
N VAL A 138 -12.63 0.84 -7.47
CA VAL A 138 -12.19 1.16 -8.83
C VAL A 138 -11.86 -0.12 -9.60
N LEU A 139 -11.13 -1.06 -8.98
CA LEU A 139 -10.83 -2.36 -9.58
C LEU A 139 -12.11 -3.14 -9.94
N MET A 140 -13.12 -3.14 -9.07
CA MET A 140 -14.40 -3.78 -9.35
C MET A 140 -15.17 -3.10 -10.48
N GLN A 141 -15.10 -1.78 -10.59
CA GLN A 141 -15.69 -1.06 -11.72
C GLN A 141 -14.96 -1.40 -13.02
N MET A 142 -13.62 -1.45 -13.02
CA MET A 142 -12.84 -1.87 -14.19
C MET A 142 -13.13 -3.32 -14.60
N LYS A 143 -13.31 -4.22 -13.62
CA LYS A 143 -13.72 -5.61 -13.85
C LYS A 143 -15.10 -5.69 -14.51
N ARG A 144 -16.07 -4.89 -14.04
CA ARG A 144 -17.40 -4.78 -14.66
C ARG A 144 -17.35 -4.26 -16.09
N CYS A 145 -16.44 -3.34 -16.38
CA CYS A 145 -16.19 -2.84 -17.74
C CYS A 145 -15.38 -3.81 -18.62
N GLY A 146 -14.97 -4.98 -18.12
CA GLY A 146 -14.16 -5.95 -18.86
C GLY A 146 -12.68 -5.57 -19.04
N LEU A 147 -12.22 -4.52 -18.36
CA LEU A 147 -10.81 -4.07 -18.41
C LEU A 147 -9.89 -4.91 -17.53
N VAL A 148 -10.45 -5.55 -16.49
CA VAL A 148 -9.73 -6.43 -15.58
C VAL A 148 -10.42 -7.79 -15.59
N SER A 149 -9.66 -8.85 -15.84
CA SER A 149 -10.17 -10.23 -15.91
C SER A 149 -9.91 -11.03 -14.63
N ARG A 150 -8.82 -10.72 -13.90
CA ARG A 150 -8.40 -11.45 -12.70
C ARG A 150 -8.19 -10.50 -11.53
N THR A 151 -8.75 -10.86 -10.38
CA THR A 151 -8.61 -10.13 -9.12
C THR A 151 -8.48 -11.16 -8.02
N ASN A 152 -7.33 -11.20 -7.35
CA ASN A 152 -7.14 -12.06 -6.20
C ASN A 152 -7.86 -11.46 -4.99
N THR A 153 -8.45 -12.34 -4.18
CA THR A 153 -9.06 -12.03 -2.89
C THR A 153 -8.33 -12.83 -1.81
N PRO A 154 -8.49 -12.50 -0.52
CA PRO A 154 -7.83 -13.22 0.56
C PRO A 154 -8.05 -14.72 0.46
N ARG A 155 -7.00 -15.50 0.64
CA ARG A 155 -7.14 -16.95 0.82
C ARG A 155 -8.00 -17.26 2.05
N ALA A 156 -8.64 -18.42 2.06
CA ALA A 156 -9.40 -18.87 3.22
C ALA A 156 -8.51 -18.88 4.47
N THR A 157 -8.97 -18.30 5.58
CA THR A 157 -8.19 -18.16 6.82
C THR A 157 -7.71 -19.51 7.37
N GLU A 158 -8.45 -20.59 7.12
CA GLU A 158 -8.07 -21.98 7.47
C GLU A 158 -6.77 -22.44 6.78
N ARG A 159 -6.36 -21.77 5.71
CA ARG A 159 -5.11 -22.04 4.96
C ARG A 159 -3.98 -21.05 5.30
N CYS A 160 -4.14 -20.27 6.36
CA CYS A 160 -3.17 -19.27 6.82
C CYS A 160 -2.45 -19.76 8.08
N GLU A 161 -1.53 -20.71 7.92
CA GLU A 161 -0.71 -21.22 9.03
C GLU A 161 0.20 -20.12 9.63
N ASP A 162 0.48 -19.10 8.83
CA ASP A 162 1.30 -17.92 9.12
C ASP A 162 0.55 -16.81 9.88
N LEU A 163 -0.77 -16.92 10.08
CA LEU A 163 -1.60 -15.87 10.69
C LEU A 163 -2.24 -16.32 12.00
N VAL A 164 -2.26 -15.41 12.99
CA VAL A 164 -3.02 -15.58 14.24
C VAL A 164 -3.97 -14.40 14.41
N VAL A 165 -5.21 -14.63 14.85
CA VAL A 165 -6.17 -13.55 15.12
C VAL A 165 -5.84 -12.90 16.45
N SER A 166 -5.50 -11.61 16.43
CA SER A 166 -5.26 -10.80 17.60
C SER A 166 -6.58 -10.65 18.39
N GLY A 167 -6.71 -11.38 19.50
CA GLY A 167 -7.90 -11.37 20.37
C GLY A 167 -8.65 -12.70 20.51
N GLY A 168 -8.24 -13.76 19.82
CA GLY A 168 -8.71 -15.12 20.09
C GLY A 168 -7.86 -15.78 21.17
N GLY A 169 -8.27 -15.70 22.43
CA GLY A 169 -7.78 -16.50 23.57
C GLY A 169 -6.25 -16.64 23.71
N MET A 170 -5.66 -15.88 24.64
CA MET A 170 -4.31 -16.17 25.17
C MET A 170 -4.31 -17.45 26.03
N ASP A 171 -4.68 -18.61 25.48
CA ASP A 171 -4.69 -19.90 26.19
C ASP A 171 -3.72 -20.92 25.58
N GLY A 172 -2.80 -20.52 24.70
CA GLY A 172 -1.93 -21.48 24.00
C GLY A 172 -0.52 -21.02 23.64
N LEU A 173 -0.07 -19.85 24.08
CA LEU A 173 1.32 -19.43 23.95
C LEU A 173 1.97 -19.40 25.33
N GLU A 174 2.18 -20.59 25.90
CA GLU A 174 3.26 -20.78 26.87
C GLU A 174 4.56 -20.42 26.15
N VAL A 175 5.13 -19.28 26.53
CA VAL A 175 6.53 -18.99 26.29
C VAL A 175 7.30 -20.06 27.04
N ALA A 176 7.85 -21.03 26.31
CA ALA A 176 8.84 -21.94 26.84
C ALA A 176 10.08 -21.12 27.25
N ASP A 177 10.13 -20.73 28.52
CA ASP A 177 11.37 -20.41 29.21
C ASP A 177 12.18 -21.70 29.30
N GLU A 178 13.05 -21.95 28.32
CA GLU A 178 14.13 -22.90 28.52
C GLU A 178 15.17 -22.27 29.46
N PRO A 179 15.48 -22.90 30.60
CA PRO A 179 16.51 -22.40 31.49
C PRO A 179 17.87 -22.64 30.83
N VAL A 180 18.63 -21.56 30.66
CA VAL A 180 20.07 -21.63 30.34
C VAL A 180 20.77 -22.35 31.49
N GLY A 181 21.16 -23.60 31.24
CA GLY A 181 22.09 -24.39 32.06
C GLY A 181 23.49 -24.42 31.46
#